data_AF-A0A6L9GA95-F1
#
_entry.id   AF-A0A6L9GA95-F1
#
_cell.length_a   1.000
_cell.length_b   1.000
_cell.length_c   1.000
_cell.angle_alpha   90.00
_cell.angle_beta   90.00
_cell.angle_gamma   90.00
#
_symmetry.space_group_name_H-M   'P 1'
#
loop_
_entity.id
_entity.type
_entity.pdbx_description
1 polymer ?
#
loop_
_entity_poly.entity_id
_entity_poly.type
_entity_poly.pdbx_seq_one_letter_code
_entity_poly.pdbx_strand_id
1 'polypeptide(L)' 'MTVRRRSLSERGQLDLFRALPGDFAPRDAQDLMAYPFFSLAKSKRIAPIDFAAGNVSIRVEAVPDHGMATIWDADILI' A
#
# COMPACT_ATOMS: atom_id res chain seq x y z
N MET A 1 33.17 30.95 -19.61
CA MET A 1 32.81 30.24 -18.36
C MET A 1 31.94 29.04 -18.71
N THR A 2 32.53 27.85 -18.81
CA THR A 2 31.83 26.61 -19.15
C THR A 2 31.21 26.02 -17.89
N VAL A 3 29.87 25.94 -17.87
CA VAL A 3 29.12 25.27 -16.80
C VAL A 3 29.41 23.77 -16.90
N ARG A 4 30.24 23.27 -15.99
CA ARG A 4 30.55 21.84 -15.88
C ARG A 4 29.31 21.18 -15.27
N ARG A 5 28.46 20.58 -16.11
CA ARG A 5 27.35 19.73 -15.66
C ARG A 5 28.00 18.53 -14.97
N ARG A 6 28.13 18.56 -13.64
CA ARG A 6 28.52 17.38 -12.85
C ARG A 6 27.50 16.31 -13.20
N SER A 7 27.92 15.21 -13.81
CA SER A 7 27.10 14.01 -13.80
C SER A 7 26.88 13.67 -12.33
N LEU A 8 25.63 13.71 -11.89
CA LEU A 8 25.25 13.19 -10.59
C LEU A 8 25.65 11.72 -10.63
N SER A 9 26.68 11.34 -9.87
CA SER A 9 26.99 9.93 -9.68
C SER A 9 25.74 9.27 -9.11
N GLU A 10 25.43 8.03 -9.52
CA GLU A 10 24.25 7.29 -9.04
C GLU A 10 24.18 7.26 -7.51
N ARG A 11 25.34 7.31 -6.83
CA ARG A 11 25.46 7.40 -5.37
C ARG A 11 24.91 8.70 -4.78
N GLY A 12 24.94 9.83 -5.50
CA GLY A 12 24.37 11.10 -5.06
C GLY A 12 22.84 11.17 -5.15
N GLN A 13 22.19 10.26 -5.90
CA GLN A 13 20.73 10.15 -5.95
C GLN A 13 20.16 9.37 -4.76
N LEU A 14 20.99 8.62 -4.03
CA LEU A 14 20.58 7.82 -2.87
C LEU A 14 20.03 8.67 -1.72
N ASP A 15 20.35 9.97 -1.67
CA ASP A 15 19.78 10.90 -0.69
C ASP A 15 18.25 11.03 -0.80
N LEU A 16 17.67 10.79 -1.99
CA LEU A 16 16.23 10.77 -2.21
C LEU A 16 15.54 9.54 -1.60
N PHE A 17 16.31 8.50 -1.28
CA PHE A 17 15.83 7.23 -0.73
C PHE A 17 16.21 7.05 0.75
N ARG A 18 16.58 8.13 1.45
CA ARG A 18 16.84 8.02 2.90
C ARG A 18 15.51 7.94 3.65
N ALA A 19 15.41 6.97 4.55
CA ALA A 19 14.32 6.96 5.53
C ALA A 19 14.36 8.25 6.34
N LEU A 20 13.21 8.91 6.50
CA LEU A 20 13.11 10.07 7.38
C LEU A 20 13.29 9.56 8.82
N PRO A 21 14.18 10.17 9.63
CA PRO A 21 14.26 9.84 11.04
C PRO A 21 12.98 10.34 11.74
N GLY A 22 12.33 9.47 12.51
CA GLY A 22 11.10 9.80 13.23
C GLY A 22 10.56 8.60 14.02
N ASP A 23 9.78 8.88 15.06
CA ASP A 23 9.01 7.87 15.77
C ASP A 23 7.71 7.63 15.00
N PHE A 24 7.73 6.65 14.09
CA PHE A 24 6.54 6.26 13.34
C PHE A 24 5.77 5.22 14.13
N ALA A 25 4.51 5.51 14.45
CA ALA A 25 3.62 4.49 14.98
C ALA A 25 3.49 3.35 13.95
N PRO A 26 3.58 2.07 14.37
CA PRO A 26 3.32 0.95 13.47
C PRO A 26 1.87 1.06 12.97
N ARG A 27 1.71 1.21 11.65
CA ARG A 27 0.43 1.19 10.94
C ARG A 27 0.28 -0.20 10.35
N ASP A 28 -0.88 -0.83 10.53
CA ASP A 28 -1.17 -2.10 9.86
C ASP A 28 -1.71 -1.89 8.43
N ALA A 29 -1.90 -2.97 7.68
CA ALA A 29 -2.36 -2.90 6.30
C ALA A 29 -3.74 -2.24 6.16
N GLN A 30 -4.59 -2.30 7.21
CA GLN A 30 -5.91 -1.69 7.17
C GLN A 30 -5.81 -0.17 7.33
N ASP A 31 -4.90 0.32 8.18
CA ASP A 31 -4.62 1.74 8.38
C ASP A 31 -4.09 2.42 7.11
N LEU A 32 -3.41 1.68 6.24
CA LEU A 32 -2.89 2.19 4.95
C LEU A 32 -3.96 2.22 3.85
N MET A 33 -5.09 1.54 4.05
CA MET A 33 -6.16 1.51 3.06
C MET A 33 -7.17 2.63 3.34
N ALA A 34 -7.36 3.53 2.38
CA ALA A 34 -8.41 4.55 2.48
C ALA A 34 -9.82 3.93 2.61
N TYR A 35 -10.05 2.79 1.94
CA TYR A 35 -11.23 1.95 2.08
C TYR A 35 -10.88 0.47 1.81
N PRO A 36 -11.67 -0.51 2.27
CA PRO A 36 -11.36 -1.93 2.07
C PRO A 36 -11.70 -2.40 0.65
N PHE A 37 -10.67 -2.80 -0.11
CA PHE A 37 -10.79 -3.35 -1.47
C PHE A 37 -10.20 -4.76 -1.61
N PHE A 38 -9.46 -5.22 -0.60
CA PHE A 38 -8.74 -6.50 -0.57
C PHE A 38 -9.11 -7.28 0.70
N SER A 39 -8.97 -8.60 0.63
CA SER A 39 -9.08 -9.49 1.79
C SER A 39 -7.74 -9.55 2.55
N LEU A 40 -7.79 -9.43 3.87
CA LEU A 40 -6.61 -9.57 4.76
C LEU A 40 -6.39 -11.04 5.22
N ALA A 41 -6.99 -12.05 4.56
CA ALA A 41 -7.02 -13.46 5.01
C ALA A 41 -6.19 -14.41 4.14
N LYS A 42 -5.42 -15.37 4.74
CA LYS A 42 -4.44 -16.31 4.08
C LYS A 42 -5.11 -17.22 3.08
N SER A 43 -6.40 -17.38 3.27
CA SER A 43 -7.24 -18.31 2.56
C SER A 43 -8.13 -17.56 1.59
N LYS A 44 -8.56 -18.32 0.59
CA LYS A 44 -9.58 -17.91 -0.37
C LYS A 44 -10.82 -17.42 0.38
N ARG A 45 -11.14 -16.14 0.22
CA ARG A 45 -12.37 -15.52 0.74
C ARG A 45 -13.36 -15.37 -0.40
N ILE A 46 -14.53 -15.99 -0.24
CA ILE A 46 -15.70 -15.76 -1.13
C ILE A 46 -16.81 -14.97 -0.44
N ALA A 47 -16.76 -14.88 0.89
CA ALA A 47 -17.69 -14.07 1.66
C ALA A 47 -17.49 -12.57 1.33
N PRO A 48 -18.55 -11.83 0.97
CA PRO A 48 -18.43 -10.41 0.67
C PRO A 48 -17.82 -9.60 1.82
N ILE A 49 -17.30 -8.42 1.48
CA ILE A 49 -17.01 -7.36 2.45
C ILE A 49 -18.06 -6.28 2.24
N ASP A 50 -18.82 -5.98 3.29
CA ASP A 50 -19.71 -4.83 3.33
C ASP A 50 -19.10 -3.79 4.28
N PHE A 51 -18.80 -2.61 3.77
CA PHE A 51 -18.20 -1.51 4.52
C PHE A 51 -19.09 -0.27 4.44
N ALA A 52 -19.29 0.38 5.58
CA ALA A 52 -20.02 1.63 5.69
C ALA A 52 -19.29 2.60 6.64
N ALA A 53 -19.00 3.81 6.17
CA ALA A 53 -18.43 4.87 6.98
C ALA A 53 -18.95 6.24 6.51
N GLY A 54 -19.63 6.96 7.40
CA GLY A 54 -20.26 8.23 7.06
C GLY A 54 -21.26 8.07 5.91
N ASN A 55 -21.03 8.78 4.81
CA ASN A 55 -21.83 8.72 3.58
C ASN A 55 -21.26 7.75 2.53
N VAL A 56 -20.23 6.98 2.86
CA VAL A 56 -19.60 6.01 1.95
C VAL A 56 -20.07 4.60 2.28
N SER A 57 -20.47 3.85 1.24
CA SER A 57 -20.79 2.44 1.34
C SER A 57 -20.09 1.69 0.21
N ILE A 58 -19.37 0.63 0.56
CA ILE A 58 -18.56 -0.17 -0.37
C ILE A 58 -18.90 -1.63 -0.15
N ARG A 59 -19.14 -2.35 -1.24
CA ARG A 59 -19.34 -3.80 -1.24
C ARG A 59 -18.32 -4.44 -2.16
N VAL A 60 -17.57 -5.39 -1.63
CA VAL A 60 -16.57 -6.15 -2.38
C VAL A 60 -17.03 -7.61 -2.46
N GLU A 61 -17.19 -8.09 -3.69
CA GLU A 61 -17.59 -9.46 -3.98
C GLU A 61 -16.47 -10.21 -4.70
N ALA A 62 -16.53 -11.53 -4.62
CA ALA A 62 -15.51 -12.42 -5.15
C ALA A 62 -16.12 -13.39 -6.15
N VAL A 63 -15.36 -13.71 -7.20
CA VAL A 63 -15.73 -14.81 -8.09
C VAL A 63 -15.53 -16.14 -7.34
N PRO A 64 -16.49 -17.07 -7.33
CA PRO A 64 -16.38 -18.32 -6.58
C PRO A 64 -15.12 -19.14 -6.90
N ASP A 65 -14.63 -19.09 -8.13
CA ASP A 65 -13.46 -19.86 -8.58
C ASP A 65 -12.14 -19.31 -8.02
N HIS A 66 -12.00 -17.99 -7.94
CA HIS A 66 -10.74 -17.33 -7.60
C HIS A 66 -10.73 -16.72 -6.19
N GLY A 67 -11.89 -16.40 -5.62
CA GLY A 67 -11.98 -15.64 -4.37
C GLY A 67 -11.65 -14.16 -4.56
N MET A 68 -11.65 -13.44 -3.45
CA MET A 68 -11.26 -12.03 -3.38
C MET A 68 -9.74 -11.89 -3.44
N ALA A 69 -9.25 -10.84 -4.10
CA ALA A 69 -7.84 -10.51 -4.07
C ALA A 69 -7.38 -10.26 -2.62
N THR A 70 -6.28 -10.88 -2.24
CA THR A 70 -5.73 -10.80 -0.88
C THR A 70 -4.44 -10.01 -0.85
N ILE A 71 -4.25 -9.21 0.19
CA ILE A 71 -2.99 -8.50 0.44
C ILE A 71 -2.26 -9.24 1.58
N TRP A 72 -1.33 -10.12 1.21
CA TRP A 72 -0.74 -11.12 2.12
C TRP A 72 0.58 -10.72 2.76
N ASP A 73 1.39 -9.96 2.04
CA ASP A 73 2.69 -9.44 2.47
C ASP A 73 2.81 -8.00 1.95
N ALA A 74 1.88 -7.12 2.30
CA ALA A 74 2.10 -5.69 2.00
C ALA A 74 3.21 -5.17 2.90
N ASP A 75 4.45 -5.36 2.49
CA ASP A 75 5.61 -4.88 3.22
C ASP A 75 5.72 -3.34 3.14
N ILE A 76 5.25 -2.70 2.06
CA ILE A 76 5.23 -1.24 1.90
C ILE A 76 4.12 -0.83 0.90
N LEU A 77 3.21 0.05 1.31
CA LEU A 77 2.52 0.99 0.40
C LEU A 77 3.29 2.30 0.47
N ILE A 78 3.87 2.73 -0.65
CA ILE A 78 4.63 4.00 -0.77
C ILE A 78 3.67 5.17 -0.88
#